data_AF-A0A852C581-F1
#
_entry.id   AF-A0A852C581-F1
#
_cell.length_a   1.000
_cell.length_b   1.000
_cell.length_c   1.000
_cell.angle_alpha   90.00
_cell.angle_beta   90.00
_cell.angle_gamma   90.00
#
_symmetry.space_group_name_H-M   'P 1'
#
loop_
_entity.id
_entity.type
_entity.pdbx_description
1 polymer ?
#
loop_
_entity_poly.entity_id
_entity_poly.type
_entity_poly.pdbx_seq_one_letter_code
_entity_poly.pdbx_strand_id
1 'polypeptide(L)'
;LNGEPPSSPARSRREALGRGTAELSLSEGRATLQPRDGARCSALELCKLPAAEASSQLQALVFGMARRLESLERRLEGALTLGMEGLTRLPKQLAALLSSLSCLSLTKADPSPRKNRSADSALPAKRRIPGESLINPGFKSKKAPSGVDFEDS
;
A
#
# COMPACT_ATOMS: atom_id res chain seq x y z
N LEU A 1 5.94 40.81 26.99
CA LEU A 1 5.46 39.44 27.28
C LEU A 1 4.56 39.00 26.12
N ASN A 2 5.14 38.50 25.02
CA ASN A 2 4.37 37.97 23.90
C ASN A 2 4.02 36.51 24.23
N GLY A 3 2.92 36.30 24.95
CA GLY A 3 2.40 34.97 25.22
C GLY A 3 1.64 34.46 24.01
N GLU A 4 2.19 33.47 23.30
CA GLU A 4 1.44 32.71 22.31
C GLU A 4 0.17 32.14 22.98
N PRO A 5 -1.02 32.23 22.35
CA PRO A 5 -2.22 31.65 22.92
C PRO A 5 -2.03 30.14 23.15
N PRO A 6 -2.62 29.56 24.20
CA PRO A 6 -2.48 28.13 24.47
C PRO A 6 -2.95 27.32 23.26
N SER A 7 -2.03 26.56 22.66
CA SER A 7 -2.30 25.68 21.54
C SER A 7 -3.41 24.70 21.90
N SER A 8 -4.46 24.59 21.07
CA SER A 8 -5.54 23.62 21.31
C SER A 8 -4.98 22.19 21.36
N PRO A 9 -5.55 21.29 22.19
CA PRO A 9 -5.07 19.91 22.30
C PRO A 9 -5.14 19.15 20.96
N ALA A 10 -6.06 19.54 20.07
CA ALA A 10 -6.15 19.00 18.72
C ALA A 10 -4.98 19.45 17.83
N ARG A 11 -4.53 20.70 17.97
CA ARG A 11 -3.38 21.23 17.23
C ARG A 11 -2.08 20.56 17.68
N SER A 12 -1.85 20.47 18.98
CA SER A 12 -0.62 19.85 19.51
C SER A 12 -0.55 18.34 19.20
N ARG A 13 -1.68 17.61 19.20
CA ARG A 13 -1.71 16.22 18.69
C ARG A 13 -1.37 16.12 17.20
N ARG A 14 -1.89 17.02 16.37
CA ARG A 14 -1.56 17.06 14.93
C ARG A 14 -0.07 17.30 14.72
N GLU A 15 0.52 18.20 15.50
CA GLU A 15 1.96 18.50 15.43
C GLU A 15 2.80 17.29 15.84
N ALA A 16 2.45 16.59 16.92
CA ALA A 16 3.15 15.37 17.35
C ALA A 16 3.07 14.25 16.30
N LEU A 17 1.91 14.02 15.70
CA LEU A 17 1.75 13.06 14.60
C LEU A 17 2.56 13.47 13.37
N GLY A 18 2.59 14.76 13.03
CA GLY A 18 3.39 15.28 11.91
C GLY A 18 4.90 15.15 12.12
N ARG A 19 5.37 15.19 13.38
CA ARG A 19 6.77 15.01 13.74
C ARG A 19 7.17 13.54 13.96
N GLY A 20 6.21 12.61 13.95
CA GLY A 20 6.46 11.21 14.30
C GLY A 20 6.83 11.02 15.78
N THR A 21 6.42 11.95 16.64
CA THR A 21 6.71 11.93 18.09
C THR A 21 5.52 11.44 18.90
N ALA A 22 4.57 10.72 18.30
CA ALA A 22 3.45 10.10 19.00
C ALA A 22 3.72 8.62 19.23
N GLU A 23 3.49 8.16 20.46
CA GLU A 23 3.62 6.77 20.87
C GLU A 23 2.24 6.16 21.07
N LEU A 24 2.05 4.95 20.55
CA LEU A 24 0.82 4.17 20.68
C LEU A 24 1.11 2.95 21.54
N SER A 25 0.40 2.81 22.64
CA SER A 25 0.42 1.59 23.45
C SER A 25 -0.92 0.87 23.35
N LEU A 26 -0.89 -0.46 23.34
CA LEU A 26 -2.05 -1.33 23.26
C LEU A 26 -2.12 -2.18 24.52
N SER A 27 -3.26 -2.16 25.18
CA SER A 27 -3.62 -3.03 26.29
C SER A 27 -4.85 -3.85 25.95
N GLU A 28 -5.26 -4.75 26.84
CA GLU A 28 -6.40 -5.64 26.63
C GLU A 28 -7.71 -4.83 26.40
N GLY A 29 -8.10 -4.70 25.13
CA GLY A 29 -9.31 -3.99 24.70
C GLY A 29 -9.23 -2.44 24.65
N ARG A 30 -8.06 -1.85 24.91
CA ARG A 30 -7.87 -0.39 24.98
C ARG A 30 -6.54 0.01 24.36
N ALA A 31 -6.47 1.19 23.77
CA ALA A 31 -5.20 1.76 23.32
C ALA A 31 -5.03 3.16 23.87
N THR A 32 -3.79 3.60 24.09
CA THR A 32 -3.51 4.98 24.51
C THR A 32 -2.53 5.61 23.52
N LEU A 33 -2.86 6.81 23.06
CA LEU A 33 -2.02 7.59 22.15
C LEU A 33 -1.43 8.77 22.92
N GLN A 34 -0.11 8.79 23.06
CA GLN A 34 0.62 9.79 23.84
C GLN A 34 1.62 10.53 22.97
N PRO A 35 1.50 11.87 22.82
CA PRO A 35 2.58 12.69 22.31
C PRO A 35 3.78 12.62 23.26
N ARG A 36 4.95 12.23 22.75
CA ARG A 36 6.22 12.20 23.48
C ARG A 36 6.69 13.60 23.88
N ASP A 37 6.25 14.61 23.16
CA ASP A 37 6.55 16.02 23.45
C ASP A 37 5.61 16.50 24.58
N GLY A 38 6.06 16.24 25.81
CA GLY A 38 5.28 16.40 27.04
C GLY A 38 5.09 17.85 27.47
N ALA A 39 3.83 18.19 27.80
CA ALA A 39 3.35 19.14 28.83
C ALA A 39 1.92 19.62 28.51
N ARG A 40 1.51 19.63 27.24
CA ARG A 40 0.25 20.29 26.80
C ARG A 40 -0.81 19.36 26.20
N CYS A 41 -0.47 18.11 25.91
CA CYS A 41 -1.43 17.12 25.44
C CYS A 41 -1.55 15.96 26.41
N SER A 42 -2.75 15.82 27.00
CA SER A 42 -3.13 14.61 27.72
C SER A 42 -3.13 13.42 26.78
N ALA A 43 -2.79 12.24 27.33
CA ALA A 43 -2.95 10.96 26.65
C ALA A 43 -4.40 10.82 26.14
N LEU A 44 -4.54 10.35 24.90
CA LEU A 44 -5.85 10.04 24.33
C LEU A 44 -6.13 8.55 24.53
N GLU A 45 -7.12 8.25 25.36
CA GLU A 45 -7.66 6.91 25.54
C GLU A 45 -8.53 6.55 24.33
N LEU A 46 -8.31 5.36 23.78
CA LEU A 46 -9.02 4.81 22.62
C LEU A 46 -9.72 3.52 23.05
N CYS A 47 -11.02 3.46 22.80
CA CYS A 47 -11.84 2.28 23.05
C CYS A 47 -12.12 1.55 21.74
N LYS A 48 -12.27 0.23 21.81
CA LYS A 48 -12.66 -0.58 20.66
C LYS A 48 -14.10 -0.29 20.23
N LEU A 49 -14.29 0.04 18.97
CA LEU A 49 -15.61 0.19 18.36
C LEU A 49 -16.25 -1.19 18.06
N PRO A 50 -17.59 -1.29 18.05
CA PRO A 50 -18.30 -2.47 17.58
C PRO A 50 -17.95 -2.80 16.12
N ALA A 51 -17.97 -4.07 15.74
CA ALA A 51 -17.49 -4.51 14.42
C ALA A 51 -18.24 -3.85 13.24
N ALA A 52 -19.56 -3.65 13.37
CA ALA A 52 -20.37 -3.00 12.33
C ALA A 52 -19.98 -1.53 12.13
N GLU A 53 -19.81 -0.78 13.21
CA GLU A 53 -19.40 0.63 13.16
C GLU A 53 -17.96 0.77 12.69
N ALA A 54 -17.05 -0.05 13.22
CA ALA A 54 -15.66 -0.08 12.79
C ALA A 54 -15.53 -0.32 11.28
N SER A 55 -16.33 -1.23 10.73
CA SER A 55 -16.33 -1.52 9.28
C SER A 55 -16.78 -0.31 8.46
N SER A 56 -17.84 0.38 8.88
CA SER A 56 -18.31 1.60 8.21
C SER A 56 -17.28 2.73 8.28
N GLN A 57 -16.69 2.96 9.46
CA GLN A 57 -15.66 3.97 9.67
C GLN A 57 -14.39 3.68 8.85
N LEU A 58 -13.97 2.41 8.77
CA LEU A 58 -12.82 2.00 7.95
C LEU A 58 -13.08 2.22 6.45
N GLN A 59 -14.26 1.87 5.95
CA GLN A 59 -14.63 2.13 4.56
C GLN A 59 -14.60 3.63 4.26
N ALA A 60 -15.25 4.45 5.09
CA ALA A 60 -15.26 5.90 4.93
C ALA A 60 -13.84 6.49 4.98
N LEU A 61 -12.99 6.02 5.90
CA LEU A 61 -11.60 6.44 6.02
C LEU A 61 -10.80 6.10 4.75
N VAL A 62 -10.89 4.87 4.25
CA VAL A 62 -10.16 4.41 3.05
C VAL A 62 -10.56 5.23 1.83
N PHE A 63 -11.86 5.39 1.57
CA PHE A 63 -12.34 6.21 0.46
C PHE A 63 -11.96 7.69 0.62
N GLY A 64 -12.04 8.21 1.85
CA GLY A 64 -11.60 9.58 2.15
C GLY A 64 -10.11 9.79 1.90
N MET A 65 -9.26 8.83 2.27
CA MET A 65 -7.82 8.88 2.00
C MET A 65 -7.52 8.84 0.51
N ALA A 66 -8.15 7.94 -0.25
CA ALA A 66 -7.97 7.87 -1.70
C ALA A 66 -8.30 9.20 -2.39
N ARG A 67 -9.44 9.81 -2.03
CA ARG A 67 -9.82 11.14 -2.55
C ARG A 67 -8.84 12.25 -2.17
N ARG A 68 -8.31 12.21 -0.93
CA ARG A 68 -7.32 13.19 -0.47
C ARG A 68 -5.99 13.03 -1.18
N LEU A 69 -5.53 11.81 -1.43
CA LEU A 69 -4.32 11.53 -2.20
C LEU A 69 -4.47 12.06 -3.62
N GLU A 70 -5.57 11.73 -4.30
CA GLU A 70 -5.85 12.21 -5.66
C GLU A 70 -5.91 13.75 -5.74
N SER A 71 -6.50 14.40 -4.74
CA SER A 71 -6.52 15.87 -4.64
C SER A 71 -5.14 16.46 -4.39
N LEU A 72 -4.32 15.82 -3.54
CA LEU A 72 -2.97 16.26 -3.25
C LEU A 72 -2.05 16.10 -4.47
N GLU A 73 -2.16 15.00 -5.20
CA GLU A 73 -1.45 14.75 -6.46
C GLU A 73 -1.79 15.81 -7.50
N ARG A 74 -3.09 16.11 -7.70
CA ARG A 74 -3.51 17.19 -8.61
C ARG A 74 -2.99 18.57 -8.21
N ARG A 75 -2.96 18.87 -6.91
CA ARG A 75 -2.42 20.16 -6.40
C ARG A 75 -0.91 20.24 -6.54
N LEU A 76 -0.21 19.11 -6.38
CA LEU A 76 1.23 19.05 -6.62
C LEU A 76 1.52 19.24 -8.11
N GLU A 77 0.79 18.58 -9.00
CA GLU A 77 0.91 18.78 -10.45
C GLU A 77 0.60 20.23 -10.84
N GLY A 78 -0.46 20.84 -10.29
CA GLY A 78 -0.80 22.24 -10.53
C GLY A 78 0.28 23.21 -10.02
N ALA A 79 0.87 22.94 -8.85
CA ALA A 79 1.97 23.74 -8.31
C ALA A 79 3.27 23.57 -9.11
N LEU A 80 3.53 22.38 -9.66
CA LEU A 80 4.67 22.12 -10.52
C LEU A 80 4.51 22.75 -11.90
N THR A 81 3.35 22.61 -12.54
CA THR A 81 3.06 23.20 -13.86
C THR A 81 3.06 24.73 -13.85
N LEU A 82 2.53 25.37 -12.80
CA LEU A 82 2.60 26.82 -12.61
C LEU A 82 3.99 27.29 -12.11
N GLY A 83 4.72 26.44 -11.39
CA GLY A 83 6.10 26.71 -10.95
C GLY A 83 7.17 26.39 -12.00
N MET A 84 6.81 25.73 -13.10
CA MET A 84 7.72 25.30 -14.17
C MET A 84 8.11 26.43 -15.13
N GLU A 85 7.53 27.61 -15.02
CA GLU A 85 8.11 28.81 -15.64
C GLU A 85 9.43 29.24 -14.94
N GLY A 86 9.74 28.69 -13.75
CA GLY A 86 10.93 29.05 -12.97
C GLY A 86 11.92 27.92 -12.63
N LEU A 87 11.56 26.63 -12.73
CA LEU A 87 12.44 25.54 -12.29
C LEU A 87 12.46 24.34 -13.25
N THR A 88 13.34 24.39 -14.24
CA THR A 88 13.74 23.31 -15.16
C THR A 88 14.45 22.12 -14.50
N ARG A 89 14.35 21.95 -13.17
CA ARG A 89 14.95 20.83 -12.42
C ARG A 89 14.02 20.36 -11.31
N LEU A 90 13.06 19.50 -11.67
CA LEU A 90 12.43 18.65 -10.66
C LEU A 90 13.49 17.68 -10.10
N PRO A 91 13.68 17.56 -8.77
CA PRO A 91 14.58 16.56 -8.22
C PRO A 91 14.11 15.15 -8.61
N LYS A 92 14.99 14.34 -9.19
CA LYS A 92 14.72 12.95 -9.63
C LYS A 92 14.05 12.09 -8.53
N GLN A 93 14.24 12.44 -7.27
CA GLN A 93 13.64 11.80 -6.10
C GLN A 93 12.11 11.99 -6.01
N LEU A 94 11.59 13.16 -6.40
CA LEU A 94 10.14 13.42 -6.36
C LEU A 94 9.42 12.62 -7.45
N ALA A 95 10.02 12.51 -8.64
CA ALA A 95 9.51 11.68 -9.73
C ALA A 95 9.46 10.19 -9.33
N ALA A 96 10.50 9.68 -8.67
CA ALA A 96 10.54 8.30 -8.19
C ALA A 96 9.48 8.02 -7.10
N LEU A 97 9.24 8.98 -6.21
CA LEU A 97 8.18 8.90 -5.19
C LEU A 97 6.78 8.85 -5.83
N LEU A 98 6.53 9.69 -6.83
CA LEU A 98 5.26 9.69 -7.58
C LEU A 98 5.04 8.39 -8.36
N SER A 99 6.09 7.86 -9.00
CA SER A 99 6.02 6.53 -9.64
C SER A 99 5.76 5.41 -8.63
N SER A 100 6.39 5.46 -7.45
CA SER A 100 6.17 4.47 -6.39
C SER A 100 4.75 4.53 -5.81
N LEU A 101 4.18 5.73 -5.67
CA LEU A 101 2.79 5.91 -5.24
C LEU A 101 1.80 5.43 -6.30
N SER A 102 2.13 5.60 -7.59
CA SER A 102 1.36 5.03 -8.70
C SER A 102 1.39 3.51 -8.72
N CYS A 103 2.46 2.84 -8.25
CA CYS A 103 2.47 1.38 -8.09
C CYS A 103 1.57 0.90 -6.94
N LEU A 104 1.23 1.78 -6.00
CA LEU A 104 0.30 1.53 -4.90
C LEU A 104 -1.17 1.66 -5.32
N SER A 105 -1.45 2.21 -6.51
CA SER A 105 -2.76 2.02 -7.14
C SER A 105 -2.87 0.55 -7.53
N LEU A 106 -3.42 -0.23 -6.60
CA LEU A 106 -3.78 -1.63 -6.75
C LEU A 106 -4.22 -1.89 -8.19
N THR A 107 -3.43 -2.69 -8.90
CA THR A 107 -3.87 -3.44 -10.06
C THR A 107 -5.28 -3.93 -9.77
N LYS A 108 -6.25 -3.47 -10.56
CA LYS A 108 -7.65 -3.89 -10.57
C LYS A 108 -7.76 -5.33 -10.11
N ALA A 109 -8.11 -5.53 -8.84
CA ALA A 109 -8.43 -6.85 -8.33
C ALA A 109 -9.72 -7.26 -9.02
N ASP A 110 -9.62 -8.12 -10.04
CA ASP A 110 -10.74 -8.72 -10.72
C ASP A 110 -11.55 -9.55 -9.71
N PRO A 111 -12.80 -9.18 -9.37
CA PRO A 111 -13.62 -9.96 -8.47
C PRO A 111 -14.24 -11.12 -9.25
N SER A 112 -13.46 -12.13 -9.61
CA SER A 112 -14.04 -13.37 -10.14
C SER A 112 -14.80 -14.09 -9.00
N PRO A 113 -16.12 -14.30 -9.13
CA PRO A 113 -16.91 -14.95 -8.09
C PRO A 113 -16.60 -16.45 -8.09
N ARG A 114 -15.88 -16.92 -7.07
CA ARG A 114 -15.74 -18.37 -6.83
C ARG A 114 -17.08 -18.92 -6.35
N LYS A 115 -17.87 -19.45 -7.29
CA LYS A 115 -19.07 -20.25 -7.05
C LYS A 115 -18.66 -21.66 -6.63
N ASN A 116 -18.88 -21.97 -5.37
CA ASN A 116 -18.83 -23.29 -4.78
C ASN A 116 -20.25 -23.88 -4.75
N ARG A 117 -20.48 -24.97 -5.49
CA ARG A 117 -21.03 -26.25 -5.00
C ARG A 117 -21.48 -27.21 -6.13
N SER A 118 -20.94 -28.42 -6.04
CA SER A 118 -21.58 -29.74 -6.20
C SER A 118 -21.76 -30.38 -7.59
N ALA A 119 -21.38 -31.66 -7.59
CA ALA A 119 -21.73 -32.78 -8.46
C ALA A 119 -20.83 -33.10 -9.68
N ASP A 120 -20.22 -34.29 -9.56
CA ASP A 120 -19.87 -35.26 -10.59
C ASP A 120 -18.81 -34.93 -11.64
N SER A 121 -17.60 -35.48 -11.44
CA SER A 121 -16.83 -36.20 -12.47
C SER A 121 -15.41 -36.47 -11.96
N ALA A 122 -15.07 -37.74 -11.83
CA ALA A 122 -13.73 -38.22 -11.46
C ALA A 122 -12.75 -38.01 -12.62
N LEU A 123 -11.75 -37.13 -12.46
CA LEU A 123 -10.48 -37.20 -13.19
C LEU A 123 -9.34 -36.67 -12.30
N PRO A 124 -8.15 -37.32 -12.28
CA PRO A 124 -7.07 -36.97 -11.37
C PRO A 124 -6.54 -35.56 -11.66
N ALA A 125 -6.36 -34.78 -10.58
CA ALA A 125 -5.78 -33.46 -10.60
C ALA A 125 -4.39 -33.48 -11.29
N LYS A 126 -4.33 -32.98 -12.52
CA LYS A 126 -3.06 -32.79 -13.24
C LYS A 126 -2.28 -31.69 -12.50
N ARG A 127 -1.27 -32.13 -11.74
CA ARG A 127 -0.27 -31.26 -11.10
C ARG A 127 0.41 -30.43 -12.19
N ARG A 128 0.38 -29.10 -12.08
CA ARG A 128 1.06 -28.19 -13.01
C ARG A 128 2.55 -28.52 -13.01
N ILE A 129 3.08 -28.87 -14.18
CA ILE A 129 4.49 -29.22 -14.33
C ILE A 129 5.28 -27.89 -14.45
N PRO A 130 6.37 -27.70 -13.68
CA PRO A 130 7.23 -26.54 -13.83
C PRO A 130 7.72 -26.41 -15.28
N GLY A 131 7.38 -25.30 -15.94
CA GLY A 131 7.78 -25.01 -17.32
C GLY A 131 6.68 -25.04 -18.39
N GLU A 132 5.43 -25.35 -18.03
CA GLU A 132 4.28 -25.32 -18.96
C GLU A 132 3.60 -23.94 -19.08
N SER A 133 4.07 -22.94 -18.33
CA SER A 133 3.50 -21.58 -18.39
C SER A 133 3.99 -20.83 -19.62
N LEU A 134 3.08 -20.21 -20.38
CA LEU A 134 3.39 -19.29 -21.48
C LEU A 134 4.24 -18.09 -21.06
N ILE A 135 4.13 -17.70 -19.79
CA ILE A 135 4.83 -16.54 -19.21
C ILE A 135 6.26 -16.92 -18.79
N ASN A 136 6.49 -18.21 -18.50
CA ASN A 136 7.81 -18.72 -18.19
C ASN A 136 7.94 -20.12 -18.81
N PRO A 137 8.16 -20.19 -20.14
CA PRO A 137 8.33 -21.47 -20.80
C PRO A 137 9.61 -22.06 -20.22
N GLY A 138 9.45 -23.11 -19.43
CA GLY A 138 10.58 -23.72 -18.73
C GLY A 138 11.67 -24.10 -19.73
N PHE A 139 12.92 -24.00 -19.30
CA PHE A 139 14.09 -24.30 -20.11
C PHE A 139 13.99 -25.73 -20.66
N LYS A 140 13.66 -25.86 -21.96
CA LYS A 140 13.66 -27.15 -22.66
C LYS A 140 15.12 -27.59 -22.77
N SER A 141 15.52 -28.66 -22.11
CA SER A 141 16.85 -29.22 -22.31
C SER A 141 17.01 -29.59 -23.79
N LYS A 142 18.01 -29.02 -24.46
CA LYS A 142 18.42 -29.48 -25.79
C LYS A 142 19.04 -30.86 -25.59
N LYS A 143 18.44 -31.91 -26.18
CA LYS A 143 19.11 -33.22 -26.33
C LYS A 143 20.43 -32.99 -27.07
N ALA A 144 21.52 -33.55 -26.55
CA ALA A 144 22.80 -33.54 -27.25
C ALA A 144 22.64 -34.25 -28.62
N PRO A 145 23.34 -33.78 -29.67
CA PRO A 145 23.30 -34.44 -30.96
C PRO A 145 23.77 -35.88 -30.79
N SER A 146 22.91 -36.84 -31.13
CA SER A 146 23.31 -38.23 -31.29
C SER A 146 24.26 -38.28 -32.48
N GLY A 147 25.52 -38.66 -32.23
CA GLY A 147 26.52 -38.81 -33.27
C GLY A 147 26.05 -39.78 -34.36
N VAL A 148 26.54 -39.56 -35.58
CA VAL A 148 26.39 -40.51 -36.68
C VAL A 148 27.39 -41.62 -36.43
N ASP A 149 26.92 -42.87 -36.42
CA ASP A 149 27.79 -44.05 -36.30
C ASP A 149 28.35 -44.35 -37.69
N PHE A 150 29.67 -44.37 -37.82
CA PHE A 150 30.34 -44.83 -39.04
C PHE A 150 30.72 -46.28 -38.79
N GLU A 151 30.09 -47.21 -39.51
CA GLU A 151 30.53 -48.60 -39.55
C GLU A 151 31.93 -48.66 -40.17
N ASP A 152 32.93 -49.09 -39.39
CA ASP A 152 34.24 -49.44 -39.90
C ASP A 152 34.16 -50.80 -40.59
N SER A 153 33.97 -50.82 -41.91
CA SER A 153 34.58 -51.71 -42.94
C SER A 153 33.71 -51.90 -44.17
#